data_AF-A0A8C4PBF2-F1
#
_entry.id   AF-A0A8C4PBF2-F1
#
_cell.length_a   1.000
_cell.length_b   1.000
_cell.length_c   1.000
_cell.angle_alpha   90.00
_cell.angle_beta   90.00
_cell.angle_gamma   90.00
#
_symmetry.space_group_name_H-M   'P 1'
#
loop_
_entity.id
_entity.type
_entity.pdbx_description
1 polymer ?
#
loop_
_entity_poly.entity_id
_entity_poly.type
_entity_poly.pdbx_seq_one_letter_code
_entity_poly.pdbx_strand_id
1 'polypeptide(L)'
;MEPPQREPGVAAAGAEEGPVAKLDVLMLLRLREQMKQQLMECSTTVHASEESYPDHVVEEKLIKTTIEDLEREMEEVKVSFQNKTLVLHRIQLMDALRNKVKQNDDDSRLILETMKHIIMLSTAILESQQQAREMEEKLNDIKRKRLLLKQAGGNKLLQIHTTMKKQKKELASMEVGEMLEKIRNNFQKEKEMTTLIQNIFQNIIIGSRVNWAEDPSLKAVVLQLEKNVSFL
;
A
#
# COMPACT_ATOMS: atom_id res chain seq x y z
N MET A 1 -80.01 24.96 -21.75
CA MET A 1 -80.84 26.12 -21.39
C MET A 1 -79.92 27.19 -20.80
N GLU A 2 -80.35 28.44 -20.86
CA GLU A 2 -79.51 29.63 -20.64
C GLU A 2 -79.93 30.38 -19.32
N PRO A 3 -79.62 31.67 -19.03
CA PRO A 3 -79.08 32.13 -17.72
C PRO A 3 -80.13 33.02 -16.95
N PRO A 4 -79.85 34.14 -16.20
CA PRO A 4 -78.60 34.75 -15.67
C PRO A 4 -78.61 35.39 -14.24
N GLN A 5 -77.39 35.69 -13.75
CA GLN A 5 -76.83 36.87 -13.01
C GLN A 5 -77.73 37.94 -12.31
N ARG A 6 -77.28 38.47 -11.14
CA ARG A 6 -76.74 39.88 -10.94
C ARG A 6 -76.41 40.29 -9.48
N GLU A 7 -75.56 41.32 -9.31
CA GLU A 7 -75.19 42.04 -8.03
C GLU A 7 -75.89 43.44 -7.90
N PRO A 8 -75.81 44.16 -6.74
CA PRO A 8 -74.68 45.05 -6.31
C PRO A 8 -74.33 44.93 -4.78
N GLY A 9 -73.51 45.72 -4.05
CA GLY A 9 -72.70 46.97 -4.25
C GLY A 9 -73.17 48.16 -3.34
N VAL A 10 -72.39 49.12 -2.80
CA VAL A 10 -70.91 49.44 -2.79
C VAL A 10 -70.60 50.57 -1.73
N ALA A 11 -69.33 50.75 -1.28
CA ALA A 11 -68.71 51.93 -0.55
C ALA A 11 -69.11 52.23 0.95
N ALA A 12 -68.37 52.99 1.79
CA ALA A 12 -66.92 53.35 1.93
C ALA A 12 -66.58 54.19 3.23
N ALA A 13 -65.27 54.42 3.49
CA ALA A 13 -64.62 55.63 4.09
C ALA A 13 -64.18 55.72 5.59
N GLY A 14 -62.93 56.22 5.79
CA GLY A 14 -62.38 56.97 6.97
C GLY A 14 -61.39 56.23 7.91
N ALA A 15 -60.38 56.86 8.57
CA ALA A 15 -59.60 58.10 8.33
C ALA A 15 -58.39 58.23 9.33
N GLU A 16 -57.45 59.15 9.04
CA GLU A 16 -56.40 59.80 9.89
C GLU A 16 -54.94 59.28 9.93
N GLU A 17 -54.00 60.24 10.00
CA GLU A 17 -52.53 60.10 10.15
C GLU A 17 -51.99 61.05 11.25
N GLY A 18 -50.82 60.75 11.83
CA GLY A 18 -50.09 61.59 12.80
C GLY A 18 -48.65 61.93 12.35
N PRO A 19 -48.08 63.09 12.73
CA PRO A 19 -46.97 63.70 11.97
C PRO A 19 -45.55 63.23 12.33
N VAL A 20 -44.66 63.25 11.32
CA VAL A 20 -43.25 62.84 11.41
C VAL A 20 -42.31 64.02 11.65
N ALA A 21 -41.39 63.89 12.61
CA ALA A 21 -40.26 64.80 12.82
C ALA A 21 -38.98 64.28 12.14
N LYS A 22 -38.12 65.19 11.65
CA LYS A 22 -36.97 64.86 10.80
C LYS A 22 -35.92 63.99 11.50
N LEU A 23 -35.65 62.81 10.93
CA LEU A 23 -34.52 61.96 11.29
C LEU A 23 -33.24 62.53 10.65
N ASP A 24 -32.22 62.85 11.46
CA ASP A 24 -30.99 63.48 10.99
C ASP A 24 -30.11 62.51 10.16
N VAL A 25 -29.58 63.01 9.04
CA VAL A 25 -28.79 62.26 8.06
C VAL A 25 -27.48 61.76 8.67
N LEU A 26 -26.89 62.50 9.62
CA LEU A 26 -25.68 62.06 10.33
C LEU A 26 -25.96 60.85 11.23
N MET A 27 -27.15 60.74 11.82
CA MET A 27 -27.53 59.54 12.58
C MET A 27 -27.75 58.34 11.67
N LEU A 28 -28.35 58.52 10.48
CA LEU A 28 -28.49 57.46 9.48
C LEU A 28 -27.14 56.94 8.99
N LEU A 29 -26.16 57.83 8.75
CA LEU A 29 -24.81 57.43 8.37
C LEU A 29 -24.08 56.67 9.48
N ARG A 30 -24.20 57.12 10.74
CA ARG A 30 -23.64 56.40 11.90
C ARG A 30 -24.28 55.01 12.07
N LEU A 31 -25.61 54.92 11.98
CA LEU A 31 -26.34 53.66 12.09
C LEU A 31 -25.95 52.69 10.97
N ARG A 32 -25.80 53.17 9.72
CA ARG A 32 -25.34 52.35 8.60
C ARG A 32 -23.97 51.71 8.87
N GLU A 33 -23.01 52.48 9.39
CA GLU A 33 -21.66 51.95 9.64
C GLU A 33 -21.67 51.01 10.87
N GLN A 34 -22.50 51.26 11.88
CA GLN A 34 -22.73 50.32 12.98
C GLN A 34 -23.33 48.99 12.50
N MET A 35 -24.37 49.02 11.66
CA MET A 35 -24.97 47.82 11.07
C MET A 35 -23.97 47.05 10.20
N LYS A 36 -23.12 47.76 9.44
CA LYS A 36 -22.06 47.15 8.62
C LYS A 36 -20.96 46.52 9.49
N GLN A 37 -20.59 47.15 10.60
CA GLN A 37 -19.65 46.59 11.57
C GLN A 37 -20.23 45.33 12.25
N GLN A 38 -21.49 45.38 12.69
CA GLN A 38 -22.16 44.20 13.26
C GLN A 38 -22.34 43.08 12.23
N LEU A 39 -22.60 43.39 10.96
CA LEU A 39 -22.64 42.39 9.88
C LEU A 39 -21.27 41.72 9.68
N MET A 40 -20.18 42.50 9.74
CA MET A 40 -18.81 41.97 9.69
C MET A 40 -18.51 41.08 10.90
N GLU A 41 -18.88 41.50 12.11
CA GLU A 41 -18.66 40.75 13.35
C GLU A 41 -19.47 39.45 13.41
N CYS A 42 -20.73 39.46 12.96
CA CYS A 42 -21.53 38.25 12.78
C CYS A 42 -20.94 37.33 11.70
N SER A 43 -20.46 37.89 10.59
CA SER A 43 -19.85 37.10 9.50
C SER A 43 -18.55 36.42 9.94
N THR A 44 -17.66 37.14 10.63
CA THR A 44 -16.41 36.56 11.14
C THR A 44 -16.63 35.57 12.28
N THR A 45 -17.63 35.77 13.15
CA THR A 45 -17.96 34.78 14.20
C THR A 45 -18.66 33.54 13.65
N VAL A 46 -19.46 33.65 12.59
CA VAL A 46 -19.98 32.49 11.85
C VAL A 46 -18.83 31.71 11.22
N HIS A 47 -17.99 32.33 10.38
CA HIS A 47 -16.86 31.62 9.76
C HIS A 47 -15.85 31.06 10.77
N ALA A 48 -15.60 31.75 11.90
CA ALA A 48 -14.74 31.22 12.97
C ALA A 48 -15.35 30.07 13.78
N SER A 49 -16.69 29.89 13.76
CA SER A 49 -17.35 28.71 14.35
C SER A 49 -17.52 27.57 13.35
N GLU A 50 -17.59 27.89 12.05
CA GLU A 50 -17.62 26.95 10.92
C GLU A 50 -16.30 26.17 10.77
N GLU A 51 -15.15 26.77 11.10
CA GLU A 51 -13.82 26.17 10.82
C GLU A 51 -13.32 25.16 11.89
N SER A 52 -13.88 25.12 13.11
CA SER A 52 -13.48 24.13 14.14
C SER A 52 -14.46 23.96 15.32
N TYR A 53 -15.43 23.05 15.19
CA TYR A 53 -16.05 22.38 16.34
C TYR A 53 -15.92 20.85 16.23
N PRO A 54 -15.07 20.19 17.05
CA PRO A 54 -14.82 18.75 16.92
C PRO A 54 -16.06 17.86 17.05
N ASP A 55 -16.98 18.19 17.95
CA ASP A 55 -18.24 17.45 18.14
C ASP A 55 -19.08 17.43 16.85
N HIS A 56 -19.18 18.57 16.15
CA HIS A 56 -20.01 18.67 14.94
C HIS A 56 -19.49 17.78 13.80
N VAL A 57 -18.18 17.60 13.72
CA VAL A 57 -17.49 16.72 12.75
C VAL A 57 -17.52 15.24 13.18
N VAL A 58 -17.66 14.96 14.47
CA VAL A 58 -17.91 13.60 15.00
C VAL A 58 -19.37 13.21 14.78
N GLU A 59 -20.31 14.13 15.01
CA GLU A 59 -21.73 13.95 14.80
C GLU A 59 -22.07 13.80 13.30
N GLU A 60 -21.48 14.59 12.41
CA GLU A 60 -21.62 14.40 10.96
C GLU A 60 -21.15 12.99 10.52
N LYS A 61 -20.02 12.51 11.07
CA LYS A 61 -19.53 11.15 10.78
C LYS A 61 -20.45 10.08 11.37
N LEU A 62 -21.02 10.30 12.55
CA LEU A 62 -21.97 9.40 13.18
C LEU A 62 -23.26 9.30 12.34
N ILE A 63 -23.81 10.44 11.94
CA ILE A 63 -24.98 10.57 11.03
C ILE A 63 -24.67 9.88 9.69
N LYS A 64 -23.49 10.08 9.12
CA LYS A 64 -23.09 9.40 7.88
C LYS A 64 -23.02 7.89 8.06
N THR A 65 -22.41 7.38 9.12
CA THR A 65 -22.35 5.92 9.37
C THR A 65 -23.72 5.32 9.64
N THR A 66 -24.61 6.01 10.36
CA THR A 66 -25.98 5.51 10.57
C THR A 66 -26.82 5.58 9.29
N ILE A 67 -26.59 6.53 8.39
CA ILE A 67 -27.18 6.50 7.03
C ILE A 67 -26.64 5.31 6.24
N GLU A 68 -25.32 5.08 6.19
CA GLU A 68 -24.71 3.94 5.47
C GLU A 68 -25.20 2.57 6.01
N ASP A 69 -25.45 2.45 7.32
CA ASP A 69 -26.03 1.25 7.91
C ASP A 69 -27.56 1.13 7.70
N LEU A 70 -28.32 2.23 7.73
CA LEU A 70 -29.75 2.21 7.39
C LEU A 70 -29.98 1.88 5.91
N GLU A 71 -29.12 2.34 5.00
CA GLU A 71 -29.13 1.95 3.58
C GLU A 71 -28.83 0.45 3.41
N ARG A 72 -27.88 -0.08 4.20
CA ARG A 72 -27.54 -1.52 4.26
C ARG A 72 -28.72 -2.36 4.73
N GLU A 73 -29.34 -1.99 5.86
CA GLU A 73 -30.53 -2.66 6.40
C GLU A 73 -31.72 -2.58 5.44
N MET A 74 -31.95 -1.42 4.82
CA MET A 74 -33.02 -1.23 3.83
C MET A 74 -32.84 -2.17 2.62
N GLU A 75 -31.63 -2.30 2.08
CA GLU A 75 -31.37 -3.19 0.95
C GLU A 75 -31.47 -4.67 1.37
N GLU A 76 -31.03 -5.06 2.56
CA GLU A 76 -31.22 -6.41 3.08
C GLU A 76 -32.71 -6.75 3.23
N VAL A 77 -33.50 -5.85 3.84
CA VAL A 77 -34.96 -6.02 4.00
C VAL A 77 -35.66 -6.09 2.63
N LYS A 78 -35.25 -5.27 1.67
CA LYS A 78 -35.74 -5.27 0.29
C LYS A 78 -35.45 -6.59 -0.44
N VAL A 79 -34.21 -7.09 -0.38
CA VAL A 79 -33.82 -8.39 -0.94
C VAL A 79 -34.56 -9.53 -0.22
N SER A 80 -34.71 -9.46 1.10
CA SER A 80 -35.46 -10.42 1.92
C SER A 80 -36.94 -10.48 1.50
N PHE A 81 -37.58 -9.33 1.29
CA PHE A 81 -38.96 -9.22 0.82
C PHE A 81 -39.14 -9.77 -0.61
N GLN A 82 -38.23 -9.43 -1.54
CA GLN A 82 -38.26 -9.93 -2.90
C GLN A 82 -38.09 -11.46 -2.94
N ASN A 83 -37.16 -12.02 -2.15
CA ASN A 83 -36.97 -13.46 -2.04
C ASN A 83 -38.20 -14.18 -1.46
N LYS A 84 -38.81 -13.63 -0.39
CA LYS A 84 -40.05 -14.18 0.20
C LYS A 84 -41.21 -14.17 -0.80
N THR A 85 -41.37 -13.06 -1.54
CA THR A 85 -42.38 -12.91 -2.60
C THR A 85 -42.16 -13.91 -3.74
N LEU A 86 -40.92 -14.09 -4.19
CA LEU A 86 -40.56 -15.07 -5.22
C LEU A 86 -40.83 -16.51 -4.78
N VAL A 87 -40.56 -16.85 -3.52
CA VAL A 87 -40.88 -18.17 -2.94
C VAL A 87 -42.41 -18.38 -2.89
N LEU A 88 -43.18 -17.37 -2.47
CA LEU A 88 -44.64 -17.44 -2.45
C LEU A 88 -45.23 -17.68 -3.85
N HIS A 89 -44.80 -16.89 -4.85
CA HIS A 89 -45.25 -17.08 -6.23
C HIS A 89 -44.86 -18.47 -6.78
N ARG A 90 -43.68 -18.99 -6.45
CA ARG A 90 -43.26 -20.36 -6.82
C ARG A 90 -44.15 -21.44 -6.18
N ILE A 91 -44.54 -21.28 -4.92
CA ILE A 91 -45.45 -22.20 -4.23
C ILE A 91 -46.85 -22.17 -4.88
N GLN A 92 -47.39 -20.99 -5.12
CA GLN A 92 -48.71 -20.80 -5.77
C GLN A 92 -48.73 -21.40 -7.18
N LEU A 93 -47.69 -21.13 -7.99
CA LEU A 93 -47.54 -21.70 -9.33
C LEU A 93 -47.39 -23.23 -9.28
N MET A 94 -46.65 -23.77 -8.32
CA MET A 94 -46.48 -25.22 -8.15
C MET A 94 -47.79 -25.91 -7.76
N ASP A 95 -48.63 -25.30 -6.92
CA ASP A 95 -49.95 -25.87 -6.61
C ASP A 95 -50.92 -25.77 -7.81
N ALA A 96 -50.93 -24.63 -8.52
CA ALA A 96 -51.70 -24.49 -9.76
C ALA A 96 -51.30 -25.54 -10.82
N LEU A 97 -50.00 -25.74 -11.04
CA LEU A 97 -49.47 -26.78 -11.93
C LEU A 97 -49.82 -28.19 -11.46
N ARG A 98 -49.69 -28.49 -10.16
CA ARG A 98 -50.10 -29.78 -9.56
C ARG A 98 -51.59 -30.05 -9.78
N ASN A 99 -52.44 -29.03 -9.60
CA ASN A 99 -53.88 -29.15 -9.77
C ASN A 99 -54.29 -29.19 -11.25
N LYS A 100 -53.48 -28.64 -12.15
CA LYS A 100 -53.59 -28.86 -13.60
C LYS A 100 -53.24 -30.29 -14.00
N VAL A 101 -52.05 -30.80 -13.66
CA VAL A 101 -51.61 -32.16 -14.03
C VAL A 101 -52.55 -33.27 -13.53
N LYS A 102 -53.27 -33.06 -12.41
CA LYS A 102 -54.36 -33.96 -11.95
C LYS A 102 -55.53 -34.11 -12.92
N GLN A 103 -55.72 -33.19 -13.87
CA GLN A 103 -56.84 -33.20 -14.82
C GLN A 103 -56.63 -34.26 -15.92
N ASN A 104 -55.38 -34.68 -16.15
CA ASN A 104 -55.01 -35.80 -17.03
C ASN A 104 -55.54 -35.68 -18.47
N ASP A 105 -55.69 -34.42 -18.92
CA ASP A 105 -55.96 -34.01 -20.29
C ASP A 105 -54.66 -33.99 -21.13
N ASP A 106 -54.77 -33.66 -22.42
CA ASP A 106 -53.61 -33.61 -23.33
C ASP A 106 -52.58 -32.56 -22.88
N ASP A 107 -53.05 -31.41 -22.39
CA ASP A 107 -52.21 -30.37 -21.79
C ASP A 107 -51.44 -30.91 -20.57
N SER A 108 -52.08 -31.66 -19.67
CA SER A 108 -51.42 -32.31 -18.53
C SER A 108 -50.29 -33.25 -18.97
N ARG A 109 -50.48 -33.98 -20.07
CA ARG A 109 -49.46 -34.89 -20.63
C ARG A 109 -48.29 -34.12 -21.23
N LEU A 110 -48.56 -33.03 -21.96
CA LEU A 110 -47.53 -32.13 -22.49
C LEU A 110 -46.73 -31.42 -21.37
N ILE A 111 -47.41 -30.96 -20.32
CA ILE A 111 -46.77 -30.38 -19.13
C ILE A 111 -45.85 -31.39 -18.45
N LEU A 112 -46.29 -32.64 -18.27
CA LEU A 112 -45.50 -33.68 -17.59
C LEU A 112 -44.22 -34.05 -18.37
N GLU A 113 -44.31 -34.24 -19.69
CA GLU A 113 -43.14 -34.54 -20.51
C GLU A 113 -42.19 -33.34 -20.59
N THR A 114 -42.72 -32.11 -20.62
CA THR A 114 -41.92 -30.87 -20.53
C THR A 114 -41.19 -30.79 -19.18
N MET A 115 -41.85 -31.08 -18.05
CA MET A 115 -41.21 -31.14 -16.73
C MET A 115 -40.10 -32.19 -16.67
N LYS A 116 -40.34 -33.38 -17.22
CA LYS A 116 -39.35 -34.46 -17.32
C LYS A 116 -38.12 -34.03 -18.14
N HIS A 117 -38.31 -33.35 -19.26
CA HIS A 117 -37.22 -32.78 -20.06
C HIS A 117 -36.46 -31.67 -19.31
N ILE A 118 -37.15 -30.77 -18.61
CA ILE A 118 -36.54 -29.74 -17.76
C ILE A 118 -35.69 -30.36 -16.65
N ILE A 119 -36.17 -31.41 -15.99
CA ILE A 119 -35.42 -32.12 -14.94
C ILE A 119 -34.15 -32.75 -15.54
N MET A 120 -34.27 -33.47 -16.65
CA MET A 120 -33.12 -34.08 -17.36
C MET A 120 -32.03 -33.05 -17.70
N LEU A 121 -32.42 -31.91 -18.29
CA LEU A 121 -31.50 -30.82 -18.60
C LEU A 121 -30.89 -30.20 -17.33
N SER A 122 -31.70 -30.02 -16.28
CA SER A 122 -31.23 -29.45 -15.00
C SER A 122 -30.18 -30.35 -14.34
N THR A 123 -30.36 -31.67 -14.35
CA THR A 123 -29.36 -32.63 -13.87
C THR A 123 -28.07 -32.55 -14.67
N ALA A 124 -28.14 -32.57 -16.00
CA ALA A 124 -26.95 -32.46 -16.87
C ALA A 124 -26.20 -31.13 -16.67
N ILE A 125 -26.92 -30.02 -16.43
CA ILE A 125 -26.33 -28.72 -16.08
C ILE A 125 -25.63 -28.78 -14.72
N LEU A 126 -26.24 -29.39 -13.69
CA LEU A 126 -25.63 -29.54 -12.36
C LEU A 126 -24.37 -30.41 -12.39
N GLU A 127 -24.38 -31.51 -13.13
CA GLU A 127 -23.22 -32.39 -13.34
C GLU A 127 -22.08 -31.64 -14.06
N SER A 128 -22.38 -30.92 -15.13
CA SER A 128 -21.41 -30.09 -15.86
C SER A 128 -20.80 -28.98 -14.99
N GLN A 129 -21.63 -28.28 -14.21
CA GLN A 129 -21.16 -27.29 -13.23
C GLN A 129 -20.30 -27.91 -12.12
N GLN A 130 -20.60 -29.14 -11.69
CA GLN A 130 -19.79 -29.85 -10.70
C GLN A 130 -18.42 -30.21 -11.24
N GLN A 131 -18.35 -30.79 -12.45
CA GLN A 131 -17.09 -31.07 -13.14
C GLN A 131 -16.27 -29.79 -13.36
N ALA A 132 -16.91 -28.67 -13.72
CA ALA A 132 -16.25 -27.37 -13.86
C ALA A 132 -15.62 -26.89 -12.53
N ARG A 133 -16.34 -26.96 -11.41
CA ARG A 133 -15.81 -26.60 -10.08
C ARG A 133 -14.60 -27.44 -9.69
N GLU A 134 -14.67 -28.75 -9.89
CA GLU A 134 -13.55 -29.65 -9.58
C GLU A 134 -12.31 -29.40 -10.45
N MET A 135 -12.51 -29.07 -11.73
CA MET A 135 -11.42 -28.71 -12.64
C MET A 135 -10.82 -27.35 -12.32
N GLU A 136 -11.63 -26.39 -11.88
CA GLU A 136 -11.15 -25.11 -11.35
C GLU A 136 -10.33 -25.30 -10.07
N GLU A 137 -10.78 -26.14 -9.13
CA GLU A 137 -10.02 -26.46 -7.91
C GLU A 137 -8.67 -27.07 -8.26
N LYS A 138 -8.65 -28.12 -9.10
CA LYS A 138 -7.42 -28.77 -9.59
C LYS A 138 -6.48 -27.77 -10.28
N LEU A 139 -7.02 -26.83 -11.06
CA LEU A 139 -6.26 -25.75 -11.71
C LEU A 139 -5.68 -24.76 -10.69
N ASN A 140 -6.45 -24.35 -9.69
CA ASN A 140 -6.01 -23.43 -8.65
C ASN A 140 -4.95 -24.06 -7.74
N ASP A 141 -5.03 -25.38 -7.52
CA ASP A 141 -4.01 -26.16 -6.84
C ASP A 141 -2.68 -26.19 -7.62
N ILE A 142 -2.74 -26.37 -8.94
CA ILE A 142 -1.58 -26.28 -9.85
C ILE A 142 -0.99 -24.86 -9.86
N LYS A 143 -1.83 -23.80 -9.88
CA LYS A 143 -1.38 -22.40 -9.75
C LYS A 143 -0.61 -22.20 -8.44
N ARG A 144 -1.12 -22.69 -7.30
CA ARG A 144 -0.48 -22.59 -5.98
C ARG A 144 0.87 -23.31 -5.95
N LYS A 145 0.92 -24.56 -6.44
CA LYS A 145 2.15 -25.36 -6.57
C LYS A 145 3.20 -24.68 -7.46
N ARG A 146 2.78 -24.09 -8.59
CA ARG A 146 3.65 -23.32 -9.51
C ARG A 146 4.22 -22.06 -8.85
N LEU A 147 3.42 -21.33 -8.06
CA LEU A 147 3.87 -20.13 -7.35
C LEU A 147 4.94 -20.45 -6.30
N LEU A 148 4.71 -21.47 -5.47
CA LEU A 148 5.67 -21.94 -4.46
C LEU A 148 6.98 -22.39 -5.12
N LEU A 149 6.92 -23.13 -6.24
CA LEU A 149 8.11 -23.54 -6.99
C LEU A 149 8.89 -22.33 -7.56
N LYS A 150 8.18 -21.31 -8.08
CA LYS A 150 8.82 -20.07 -8.58
C LYS A 150 9.53 -19.31 -7.46
N GLN A 151 8.92 -19.20 -6.27
CA GLN A 151 9.52 -18.58 -5.09
C GLN A 151 10.75 -19.37 -4.61
N ALA A 152 10.64 -20.70 -4.48
CA ALA A 152 11.76 -21.56 -4.08
C ALA A 152 12.92 -21.51 -5.09
N GLY A 153 12.63 -21.47 -6.40
CA GLY A 153 13.63 -21.31 -7.45
C GLY A 153 14.36 -19.96 -7.37
N GLY A 154 13.62 -18.86 -7.18
CA GLY A 154 14.20 -17.53 -6.96
C GLY A 154 15.10 -17.46 -5.73
N ASN A 155 14.65 -18.02 -4.60
CA ASN A 155 15.44 -18.09 -3.37
C ASN A 155 16.73 -18.91 -3.54
N LYS A 156 16.67 -20.06 -4.24
CA LYS A 156 17.88 -20.84 -4.56
C LYS A 156 18.83 -20.08 -5.49
N LEU A 157 18.32 -19.37 -6.50
CA LEU A 157 19.15 -18.56 -7.40
C LEU A 157 19.87 -17.42 -6.65
N LEU A 158 19.17 -16.77 -5.71
CA LEU A 158 19.78 -15.77 -4.82
C LEU A 158 20.89 -16.36 -3.94
N GLN A 159 20.67 -17.56 -3.36
CA GLN A 159 21.69 -18.29 -2.58
C GLN A 159 22.91 -18.68 -3.43
N ILE A 160 22.72 -19.13 -4.67
CA ILE A 160 23.81 -19.42 -5.61
C ILE A 160 24.60 -18.13 -5.90
N HIS A 161 23.93 -17.02 -6.21
CA HIS A 161 24.60 -15.76 -6.49
C HIS A 161 25.38 -15.20 -5.28
N THR A 162 24.85 -15.29 -4.06
CA THR A 162 25.57 -14.83 -2.85
C THR A 162 26.75 -15.75 -2.49
N THR A 163 26.61 -17.07 -2.63
CA THR A 163 27.71 -18.02 -2.37
C THR A 163 28.83 -17.90 -3.40
N MET A 164 28.52 -17.80 -4.71
CA MET A 164 29.52 -17.52 -5.75
C MET A 164 30.23 -16.17 -5.52
N LYS A 165 29.49 -15.13 -5.10
CA LYS A 165 30.06 -13.82 -4.75
C LYS A 165 30.95 -13.88 -3.50
N LYS A 166 30.67 -14.77 -2.53
CA LYS A 166 31.59 -15.05 -1.40
C LYS A 166 32.84 -15.76 -1.91
N GLN A 167 32.69 -16.89 -2.62
CA GLN A 167 33.82 -17.69 -3.13
C GLN A 167 34.78 -16.86 -3.98
N LYS A 168 34.28 -15.98 -4.86
CA LYS A 168 35.14 -15.09 -5.67
C LYS A 168 35.96 -14.09 -4.82
N LYS A 169 35.41 -13.60 -3.69
CA LYS A 169 36.17 -12.78 -2.74
C LYS A 169 37.21 -13.60 -1.97
N GLU A 170 36.85 -14.81 -1.59
CA GLU A 170 37.68 -15.74 -0.81
C GLU A 170 38.91 -16.20 -1.61
N LEU A 171 38.72 -16.52 -2.90
CA LEU A 171 39.80 -16.79 -3.85
C LEU A 171 40.74 -15.59 -4.03
N ALA A 172 40.19 -14.40 -4.33
CA ALA A 172 41.01 -13.19 -4.48
C ALA A 172 41.79 -12.83 -3.19
N SER A 173 41.22 -13.10 -2.02
CA SER A 173 41.91 -12.93 -0.73
C SER A 173 43.06 -13.93 -0.55
N MET A 174 42.91 -15.16 -1.06
CA MET A 174 43.93 -16.20 -1.01
C MET A 174 45.09 -15.89 -1.97
N GLU A 175 44.79 -15.46 -3.20
CA GLU A 175 45.78 -15.02 -4.20
C GLU A 175 46.65 -13.87 -3.68
N VAL A 176 46.04 -12.88 -3.02
CA VAL A 176 46.76 -11.78 -2.36
C VAL A 176 47.63 -12.27 -1.19
N GLY A 177 47.13 -13.23 -0.40
CA GLY A 177 47.90 -13.86 0.68
C GLY A 177 49.14 -14.59 0.16
N GLU A 178 48.99 -15.42 -0.88
CA GLU A 178 50.11 -16.08 -1.53
C GLU A 178 51.14 -15.10 -2.11
N MET A 179 50.69 -13.99 -2.71
CA MET A 179 51.57 -12.96 -3.24
C MET A 179 52.36 -12.28 -2.11
N LEU A 180 51.70 -11.97 -0.99
CA LEU A 180 52.34 -11.35 0.17
C LEU A 180 53.38 -12.27 0.80
N GLU A 181 53.10 -13.57 0.92
CA GLU A 181 54.08 -14.55 1.40
C GLU A 181 55.28 -14.71 0.44
N LYS A 182 55.06 -14.71 -0.88
CA LYS A 182 56.17 -14.72 -1.86
C LYS A 182 57.07 -13.48 -1.70
N ILE A 183 56.49 -12.30 -1.48
CA ILE A 183 57.23 -11.06 -1.20
C ILE A 183 58.00 -11.15 0.14
N ARG A 184 57.33 -11.61 1.21
CA ARG A 184 57.92 -11.78 2.55
C ARG A 184 59.16 -12.70 2.50
N ASN A 185 59.04 -13.84 1.82
CA ASN A 185 60.13 -14.81 1.70
C ASN A 185 61.30 -14.31 0.84
N ASN A 186 61.04 -13.46 -0.17
CA ASN A 186 62.11 -12.83 -0.94
C ASN A 186 62.83 -11.76 -0.12
N PHE A 187 62.10 -10.88 0.57
CA PHE A 187 62.68 -9.84 1.42
C PHE A 187 63.51 -10.43 2.57
N GLN A 188 63.09 -11.56 3.16
CA GLN A 188 63.85 -12.26 4.18
C GLN A 188 65.21 -12.76 3.65
N LYS A 189 65.24 -13.38 2.46
CA LYS A 189 66.49 -13.81 1.79
C LYS A 189 67.40 -12.63 1.44
N GLU A 190 66.82 -11.50 1.06
CA GLU A 190 67.59 -10.29 0.73
C GLU A 190 68.16 -9.62 1.99
N LYS A 191 67.45 -9.66 3.12
CA LYS A 191 68.00 -9.30 4.44
C LYS A 191 69.16 -10.22 4.83
N GLU A 192 68.99 -11.54 4.71
CA GLU A 192 70.04 -12.53 5.00
C GLU A 192 71.29 -12.34 4.13
N MET A 193 71.11 -12.15 2.82
CA MET A 193 72.20 -11.85 1.88
C MET A 193 72.90 -10.53 2.23
N THR A 194 72.14 -9.49 2.59
CA THR A 194 72.69 -8.20 3.02
C THR A 194 73.54 -8.35 4.28
N THR A 195 73.08 -9.10 5.28
CA THR A 195 73.86 -9.39 6.50
C THR A 195 75.12 -10.20 6.19
N LEU A 196 75.07 -11.19 5.29
CA LEU A 196 76.26 -11.92 4.85
C LEU A 196 77.29 -10.98 4.18
N ILE A 197 76.82 -10.10 3.29
CA ILE A 197 77.67 -9.10 2.61
C ILE A 197 78.28 -8.11 3.61
N GLN A 198 77.49 -7.61 4.57
CA GLN A 198 77.98 -6.74 5.65
C GLN A 198 79.08 -7.43 6.47
N ASN A 199 78.85 -8.67 6.90
CA ASN A 199 79.82 -9.47 7.66
C ASN A 199 81.11 -9.73 6.85
N ILE A 200 81.00 -9.97 5.53
CA ILE A 200 82.18 -10.14 4.66
C ILE A 200 82.98 -8.82 4.59
N PHE A 201 82.34 -7.68 4.37
CA PHE A 201 83.05 -6.39 4.32
C PHE A 201 83.68 -6.01 5.66
N GLN A 202 83.01 -6.24 6.79
CA GLN A 202 83.59 -6.05 8.13
C GLN A 202 84.87 -6.89 8.31
N ASN A 203 84.81 -8.20 8.00
CA ASN A 203 85.95 -9.10 8.12
C ASN A 203 87.11 -8.72 7.19
N ILE A 204 86.84 -8.26 5.97
CA ILE A 204 87.87 -7.77 5.04
C ILE A 204 88.55 -6.51 5.59
N ILE A 205 87.79 -5.52 6.07
CA ILE A 205 88.34 -4.27 6.62
C ILE A 205 89.22 -4.58 7.85
N ILE A 206 88.73 -5.37 8.79
CA ILE A 206 89.48 -5.77 10.00
C ILE A 206 90.74 -6.58 9.63
N GLY A 207 90.60 -7.56 8.72
CA GLY A 207 91.70 -8.42 8.27
C GLY A 207 92.79 -7.69 7.47
N SER A 208 92.45 -6.59 6.79
CA SER A 208 93.38 -5.81 5.94
C SER A 208 94.49 -5.08 6.70
N ARG A 209 94.37 -4.95 8.03
CA ARG A 209 95.26 -4.16 8.91
C ARG A 209 95.38 -2.66 8.56
N VAL A 210 94.47 -2.12 7.74
CA VAL A 210 94.30 -0.68 7.57
C VAL A 210 93.85 -0.07 8.90
N ASN A 211 94.42 1.06 9.31
CA ASN A 211 94.12 1.69 10.61
C ASN A 211 92.79 2.48 10.60
N TRP A 212 91.70 1.77 10.32
CA TRP A 212 90.36 2.32 10.08
C TRP A 212 89.76 3.13 11.24
N ALA A 213 90.35 3.06 12.44
CA ALA A 213 89.94 3.84 13.60
C ALA A 213 90.45 5.29 13.60
N GLU A 214 91.48 5.59 12.79
CA GLU A 214 92.10 6.91 12.63
C GLU A 214 91.46 7.76 11.53
N ASP A 215 91.05 7.17 10.40
CA ASP A 215 90.25 7.87 9.37
C ASP A 215 88.80 8.02 9.84
N PRO A 216 88.28 9.24 10.03
CA PRO A 216 86.88 9.46 10.40
C PRO A 216 85.88 8.88 9.39
N SER A 217 86.25 8.80 8.12
CA SER A 217 85.39 8.34 7.02
C SER A 217 85.21 6.83 7.06
N LEU A 218 86.31 6.07 7.05
CA LEU A 218 86.27 4.61 7.15
C LEU A 218 85.70 4.14 8.49
N LYS A 219 85.98 4.86 9.59
CA LYS A 219 85.36 4.63 10.90
C LYS A 219 83.84 4.77 10.86
N ALA A 220 83.31 5.79 10.17
CA ALA A 220 81.88 5.96 9.99
C ALA A 220 81.25 4.81 9.16
N VAL A 221 81.93 4.33 8.12
CA VAL A 221 81.47 3.18 7.31
C VAL A 221 81.42 1.90 8.14
N VAL A 222 82.48 1.57 8.90
CA VAL A 222 82.51 0.37 9.74
C VAL A 222 81.38 0.39 10.79
N LEU A 223 81.19 1.53 11.47
CA LEU A 223 80.11 1.69 12.47
C LEU A 223 78.69 1.70 11.85
N GLN A 224 78.54 2.00 10.56
CA GLN A 224 77.28 1.84 9.84
C GLN A 224 77.02 0.38 9.44
N LEU A 225 78.06 -0.37 9.05
CA LEU A 225 77.92 -1.80 8.78
C LEU A 225 77.53 -2.58 10.05
N GLU A 226 78.04 -2.19 11.22
CA GLU A 226 77.73 -2.81 12.52
C GLU A 226 76.26 -2.58 12.95
N LYS A 227 75.78 -1.33 12.89
CA LYS A 227 74.44 -0.95 13.40
C LYS A 227 73.26 -1.56 12.64
N ASN A 228 73.46 -1.98 11.40
CA ASN A 228 72.38 -2.53 10.57
C ASN A 228 72.05 -4.01 10.88
N VAL A 229 72.85 -4.69 11.70
CA VAL A 229 72.59 -6.08 12.14
C VAL A 229 71.41 -6.15 13.13
N SER A 230 71.12 -5.07 13.85
CA SER A 230 70.16 -5.03 14.98
C SER A 230 68.94 -4.13 14.75
N PHE A 231 68.32 -4.21 13.57
CA PHE A 231 66.91 -3.80 13.39
C PHE A 231 66.01 -5.03 13.34
N LEU A 232 65.35 -5.28 14.47
CA LEU A 232 64.34 -6.31 14.72
C LEU A 232 63.39 -5.80 15.81
#